data_AF-A0A063ZCZ5-F1
#
_entry.id   AF-A0A063ZCZ5-F1
#
_cell.length_a   1.000
_cell.length_b   1.000
_cell.length_c   1.000
_cell.angle_alpha   90.00
_cell.angle_beta   90.00
_cell.angle_gamma   90.00
#
_symmetry.space_group_name_H-M   'P 1'
#
loop_
_entity.id
_entity.type
_entity.pdbx_description
1 polymer ?
#
loop_
_entity_poly.entity_id
_entity_poly.type
_entity_poly.pdbx_seq_one_letter_code
_entity_poly.pdbx_strand_id
1 'polypeptide(L)'
;MKWLTVGMALMLVAALALPALAAGEERHSYITVKDVTVRLDKADAVVTMNYTIDDGIGFLVLLLGKSDLKQKALEILNFDNASVQYLDLERIEVRVKDASNDYGQGSYWFPAHGFGVVVPSLTVITPQDVNHYKNVSEFPDGLGYFA
;
A
#
# COMPACT_ATOMS: atom_id res chain seq x y z
N MET A 1 -7.77 34.47 37.83
CA MET A 1 -7.86 33.00 37.66
C MET A 1 -8.54 32.57 36.36
N LYS A 2 -9.72 33.11 35.98
CA LYS A 2 -10.45 32.71 34.75
C LYS A 2 -9.67 32.86 33.43
N TRP A 3 -8.81 33.87 33.33
CA TRP A 3 -8.03 34.15 32.11
C TRP A 3 -6.82 33.22 31.95
N LEU A 4 -6.27 32.74 33.07
CA LEU A 4 -5.21 31.72 33.10
C LEU A 4 -5.73 30.36 32.65
N THR A 5 -6.94 29.97 33.07
CA THR A 5 -7.57 28.72 32.63
C THR A 5 -7.93 28.75 31.15
N VAL A 6 -8.37 29.89 30.61
CA VAL A 6 -8.65 30.03 29.17
C VAL A 6 -7.35 29.97 28.35
N GLY A 7 -6.30 30.65 28.81
CA GLY A 7 -4.99 30.58 28.15
C GLY A 7 -4.41 29.17 28.14
N MET A 8 -4.51 28.44 29.26
CA MET A 8 -4.02 27.07 29.38
C MET A 8 -4.84 26.08 28.53
N ALA A 9 -6.15 26.26 28.45
CA ALA A 9 -7.01 25.45 27.58
C ALA A 9 -6.69 25.69 26.10
N LEU A 10 -6.47 26.94 25.68
CA LEU A 10 -6.10 27.28 24.31
C LEU A 10 -4.73 26.69 23.93
N MET A 11 -3.77 26.73 24.85
CA MET A 11 -2.43 26.16 24.65
C MET A 11 -2.48 24.64 24.53
N LEU A 12 -3.34 23.97 25.31
CA LEU A 12 -3.54 22.52 25.23
C LEU A 12 -4.16 22.10 23.89
N VAL A 13 -5.16 22.85 23.41
CA VAL A 13 -5.79 22.60 22.10
C VAL A 13 -4.80 22.82 20.95
N ALA A 14 -3.97 23.87 21.04
CA ALA A 14 -2.92 24.12 20.05
C ALA A 14 -1.84 23.00 20.06
N ALA A 15 -1.44 22.52 21.24
CA ALA A 15 -0.47 21.44 21.37
C ALA A 15 -0.99 20.11 20.79
N LEU A 16 -2.30 19.86 20.87
CA LEU A 16 -2.95 18.69 20.27
C LEU A 16 -3.13 18.79 18.75
N ALA A 17 -3.09 20.01 18.18
CA ALA A 17 -3.21 20.22 16.73
C ALA A 17 -1.86 20.06 15.99
N LEU A 18 -0.72 20.21 16.67
CA LEU A 18 0.61 20.12 16.06
C LEU A 18 0.94 18.74 15.45
N PRO A 19 0.60 17.59 16.07
CA PRO A 19 0.89 16.27 15.50
C PRO A 19 0.13 16.01 14.20
N ALA A 20 -1.05 16.61 14.02
CA ALA A 20 -1.87 16.46 12.82
C ALA A 20 -1.28 17.16 11.59
N LEU A 21 -0.48 18.22 11.79
CA LEU A 21 0.18 18.98 10.73
C LEU A 21 1.55 18.40 10.33
N ALA A 22 2.11 17.49 11.14
CA ALA A 22 3.38 16.81 10.86
C ALA A 22 3.20 15.46 10.13
N ALA A 23 1.95 15.07 9.82
CA ALA A 23 1.66 13.92 8.98
C ALA A 23 2.00 14.29 7.52
N GLY A 24 3.25 14.05 7.12
CA GLY A 24 3.72 14.24 5.75
C GLY A 24 2.83 13.51 4.74
N GLU A 25 2.78 14.08 3.53
CA GLU A 25 1.91 13.70 2.40
C GLU A 25 2.01 12.23 1.95
N GLU A 26 2.95 11.45 2.50
CA GLU A 26 3.13 10.03 2.21
C GLU A 26 2.37 9.08 3.14
N ARG A 27 1.67 9.60 4.16
CA ARG A 27 0.99 8.78 5.16
C ARG A 27 -0.47 8.54 4.77
N HIS A 28 -0.72 7.52 3.96
CA HIS A 28 -2.06 6.93 3.89
C HIS A 28 -2.35 6.17 5.19
N SER A 29 -3.07 6.84 6.11
CA SER A 29 -3.55 6.19 7.34
C SER A 29 -2.44 5.71 8.27
N TYR A 30 -2.79 4.83 9.21
CA TYR A 30 -1.89 4.18 10.16
C TYR A 30 -0.98 3.09 9.55
N ILE A 31 -0.94 2.95 8.22
CA ILE A 31 -0.18 1.92 7.49
C ILE A 31 1.06 2.58 6.89
N THR A 32 2.24 2.06 7.22
CA THR A 32 3.50 2.44 6.55
C THR A 32 3.97 1.29 5.67
N VAL A 33 3.97 1.50 4.36
CA VAL A 33 4.43 0.49 3.38
C VAL A 33 5.95 0.34 3.48
N LYS A 34 6.42 -0.91 3.53
CA LYS A 34 7.85 -1.24 3.49
C LYS A 34 8.27 -1.61 2.07
N ASP A 35 7.56 -2.56 1.48
CA ASP A 35 7.85 -3.09 0.16
C ASP A 35 6.62 -3.74 -0.46
N VAL A 36 6.63 -3.80 -1.80
CA VAL A 36 5.65 -4.50 -2.61
C VAL A 36 6.40 -5.46 -3.54
N THR A 37 5.92 -6.70 -3.61
CA THR A 37 6.37 -7.70 -4.59
C THR A 37 5.21 -8.07 -5.48
N VAL A 38 5.35 -7.87 -6.78
CA VAL A 38 4.43 -8.31 -7.83
C VAL A 38 5.05 -9.53 -8.51
N ARG A 39 4.42 -10.70 -8.40
CA ARG A 39 4.86 -11.91 -9.12
C ARG A 39 3.86 -12.22 -10.22
N LEU A 40 4.33 -12.14 -11.45
CA LEU A 40 3.55 -12.34 -12.66
C LEU A 40 3.57 -13.83 -13.04
N ASP A 41 2.39 -14.39 -13.31
CA ASP A 41 2.18 -15.76 -13.77
C ASP A 41 1.14 -15.75 -14.88
N LYS A 42 1.62 -15.82 -16.14
CA LYS A 42 0.80 -15.59 -17.33
C LYS A 42 0.04 -14.27 -17.20
N ALA A 43 -1.27 -14.23 -17.44
CA ALA A 43 -2.06 -13.00 -17.33
C ALA A 43 -2.36 -12.57 -15.88
N ASP A 44 -2.13 -13.43 -14.88
CA ASP A 44 -2.46 -13.16 -13.49
C ASP A 44 -1.22 -12.69 -12.70
N ALA A 45 -1.46 -12.12 -11.51
CA ALA A 45 -0.41 -11.79 -10.57
C ALA A 45 -0.75 -12.20 -9.13
N VAL A 46 0.30 -12.51 -8.35
CA VAL A 46 0.25 -12.52 -6.89
C VAL A 46 1.03 -11.32 -6.40
N VAL A 47 0.37 -10.44 -5.66
CA VAL A 47 0.96 -9.23 -5.11
C VAL A 47 1.01 -9.34 -3.60
N THR A 48 2.20 -9.21 -3.05
CA THR A 48 2.46 -9.19 -1.61
C THR A 48 2.93 -7.79 -1.22
N MET A 49 2.29 -7.19 -0.22
CA MET A 49 2.75 -5.93 0.36
C MET A 49 3.03 -6.14 1.84
N ASN A 50 4.25 -5.79 2.25
CA ASN A 50 4.66 -5.77 3.65
C ASN A 50 4.57 -4.34 4.19
N TYR A 51 4.11 -4.22 5.42
CA TYR A 51 3.88 -2.92 6.06
C TYR A 51 4.06 -2.98 7.58
N THR A 52 4.01 -1.82 8.20
CA THR A 52 3.84 -1.68 9.66
C THR A 52 2.58 -0.90 9.95
N ILE A 53 1.94 -1.27 11.05
CA ILE A 53 0.84 -0.50 11.64
C ILE A 53 1.41 0.32 12.78
N ASP A 54 1.06 1.59 12.85
CA ASP A 54 1.48 2.47 13.94
C ASP A 54 1.07 1.89 15.31
N ASP A 55 2.01 1.83 16.25
CA ASP A 55 1.85 1.17 17.55
C ASP A 55 0.63 1.68 18.34
N GLY A 56 0.31 2.97 18.21
CA GLY A 56 -0.86 3.58 18.87
C GLY A 56 -2.21 3.14 18.30
N ILE A 57 -2.23 2.50 17.12
CA ILE A 57 -3.43 2.17 16.35
C ILE A 57 -3.54 0.66 16.11
N GLY A 58 -2.46 -0.11 16.24
CA GLY A 58 -2.48 -1.58 16.07
C GLY A 58 -3.53 -2.28 16.94
N PHE A 59 -3.68 -1.85 18.19
CA PHE A 59 -4.75 -2.36 19.07
C PHE A 59 -6.16 -2.00 18.57
N LEU A 60 -6.35 -0.81 18.01
CA LEU A 60 -7.63 -0.41 17.42
C LEU A 60 -7.96 -1.24 16.18
N VAL A 61 -6.98 -1.58 15.34
CA VAL A 61 -7.21 -2.47 14.19
C VAL A 61 -7.65 -3.86 14.63
N LEU A 62 -7.08 -4.38 15.72
CA LEU A 62 -7.50 -5.65 16.32
C LEU A 62 -8.94 -5.60 16.85
N LEU A 63 -9.37 -4.46 17.41
CA LEU A 63 -10.72 -4.28 17.96
C LEU A 63 -11.79 -3.94 16.91
N LEU A 64 -11.46 -3.05 15.98
CA LEU A 64 -12.37 -2.53 14.95
C LEU A 64 -12.53 -3.49 13.76
N GLY A 65 -11.63 -4.47 13.66
CA GLY A 65 -11.72 -5.58 12.73
C GLY A 65 -10.90 -5.36 11.46
N LYS A 66 -10.47 -6.49 10.88
CA LYS A 66 -9.59 -6.55 9.69
C LYS A 66 -10.20 -5.96 8.41
N SER A 67 -11.46 -5.55 8.41
CA SER A 67 -12.14 -5.03 7.21
C SER A 67 -11.61 -3.65 6.80
N ASP A 68 -11.37 -2.75 7.75
CA ASP A 68 -10.80 -1.42 7.48
C ASP A 68 -9.36 -1.56 6.96
N LEU A 69 -8.55 -2.39 7.63
CA LEU A 69 -7.19 -2.72 7.18
C LEU A 69 -7.18 -3.29 5.76
N LYS A 70 -8.08 -4.23 5.47
CA LYS A 70 -8.24 -4.82 4.14
C LYS A 70 -8.52 -3.75 3.09
N GLN A 71 -9.49 -2.89 3.34
CA GLN A 71 -9.89 -1.85 2.39
C GLN A 71 -8.75 -0.88 2.12
N LYS A 72 -8.09 -0.38 3.18
CA LYS A 72 -6.95 0.54 3.04
C LYS A 72 -5.77 -0.09 2.31
N ALA A 73 -5.46 -1.35 2.62
CA ALA A 73 -4.39 -2.06 1.93
C ALA A 73 -4.71 -2.26 0.44
N LEU A 74 -5.97 -2.52 0.08
CA LEU A 74 -6.40 -2.59 -1.33
C LEU A 74 -6.38 -1.22 -2.02
N GLU A 75 -6.76 -0.14 -1.33
CA GLU A 75 -6.66 1.23 -1.85
C GLU A 75 -5.19 1.64 -2.11
N ILE A 76 -4.27 1.25 -1.22
CA ILE A 76 -2.83 1.46 -1.40
C ILE A 76 -2.30 0.69 -2.62
N LEU A 77 -2.68 -0.59 -2.74
CA LEU A 77 -2.26 -1.45 -3.84
C LEU A 77 -2.89 -1.03 -5.18
N ASN A 78 -4.12 -0.54 -5.16
CA ASN A 78 -4.86 0.03 -6.29
C ASN A 78 -4.96 -0.87 -7.54
N PHE A 79 -5.02 -2.20 -7.36
CA PHE A 79 -5.26 -3.14 -8.46
C PHE A 79 -6.74 -3.38 -8.68
N ASP A 80 -7.16 -3.33 -9.94
CA ASP A 80 -8.45 -3.85 -10.37
C ASP A 80 -8.50 -5.38 -10.23
N ASN A 81 -9.70 -5.95 -10.02
CA ASN A 81 -9.89 -7.40 -9.91
C ASN A 81 -9.00 -8.12 -8.86
N ALA A 82 -8.64 -7.41 -7.79
CA ALA A 82 -7.86 -7.97 -6.69
C ALA A 82 -8.72 -8.75 -5.69
N SER A 83 -8.31 -9.99 -5.39
CA SER A 83 -8.89 -10.82 -4.33
C SER A 83 -7.86 -11.13 -3.26
N VAL A 84 -8.16 -10.71 -2.03
CA VAL A 84 -7.32 -10.96 -0.85
C VAL A 84 -7.26 -12.45 -0.54
N GLN A 85 -6.05 -12.99 -0.52
CA GLN A 85 -5.76 -14.38 -0.14
C GLN A 85 -5.33 -14.47 1.33
N TYR A 86 -4.59 -13.46 1.80
CA TYR A 86 -4.07 -13.43 3.16
C TYR A 86 -4.01 -11.99 3.70
N LEU A 87 -4.29 -11.82 4.99
CA LEU A 87 -4.22 -10.53 5.69
C LEU A 87 -3.95 -10.69 7.19
N ASP A 88 -2.86 -10.10 7.66
CA ASP A 88 -2.54 -9.91 9.08
C ASP A 88 -2.09 -8.47 9.36
N LEU A 89 -1.36 -8.21 10.44
CA LEU A 89 -0.91 -6.86 10.81
C LEU A 89 0.40 -6.43 10.14
N GLU A 90 1.06 -7.34 9.43
CA GLU A 90 2.40 -7.12 8.86
C GLU A 90 2.39 -7.22 7.33
N ARG A 91 1.42 -7.94 6.76
CA ARG A 91 1.34 -8.16 5.32
C ARG A 91 -0.08 -8.39 4.81
N ILE A 92 -0.22 -8.12 3.52
CA ILE A 92 -1.36 -8.54 2.71
C ILE A 92 -0.83 -9.31 1.49
N GLU A 93 -1.54 -10.36 1.10
CA GLU A 93 -1.34 -11.04 -0.18
C GLU A 93 -2.64 -11.01 -0.96
N VAL A 94 -2.58 -10.54 -2.20
CA VAL A 94 -3.71 -10.47 -3.11
C VAL A 94 -3.40 -11.21 -4.40
N ARG A 95 -4.39 -11.90 -4.94
CA ARG A 95 -4.37 -12.42 -6.31
C ARG A 95 -5.09 -11.42 -7.19
N VAL A 96 -4.41 -10.95 -8.23
CA VAL A 96 -4.94 -10.02 -9.23
C VAL A 96 -5.18 -10.82 -10.50
N LYS A 97 -6.43 -10.86 -10.95
CA LYS A 97 -6.77 -11.51 -12.23
C LYS A 97 -6.60 -10.52 -13.36
N ASP A 98 -6.17 -11.04 -14.51
CA ASP A 98 -5.96 -10.24 -15.73
C ASP A 98 -5.08 -9.00 -15.46
N ALA A 99 -4.06 -9.19 -14.59
CA ALA A 99 -3.08 -8.17 -14.24
C ALA A 99 -2.23 -7.75 -15.45
N SER A 100 -2.11 -8.64 -16.45
CA SER A 100 -1.39 -8.41 -17.69
C SER A 100 -2.25 -8.74 -18.90
N ASN A 101 -2.05 -7.98 -19.98
CA ASN A 101 -2.65 -8.27 -21.27
C ASN A 101 -1.94 -9.47 -21.93
N ASP A 102 -2.71 -10.51 -22.31
CA ASP A 102 -2.23 -11.64 -23.09
C ASP A 102 -2.30 -11.32 -24.59
N TYR A 103 -1.14 -11.30 -25.27
CA TYR A 103 -1.03 -11.08 -26.72
C TYR A 103 -0.93 -12.41 -27.51
N GLY A 104 -1.06 -13.55 -26.85
CA GLY A 104 -0.89 -14.87 -27.41
C GLY A 104 0.58 -15.28 -27.52
N GLN A 105 0.79 -16.54 -27.90
CA GLN A 105 2.14 -17.12 -28.08
C GLN A 105 3.05 -17.02 -26.84
N GLY A 106 2.45 -16.96 -25.65
CA GLY A 106 3.16 -16.79 -24.39
C GLY A 106 3.72 -15.39 -24.16
N SER A 107 3.27 -14.39 -24.91
CA SER A 107 3.66 -12.99 -24.74
C SER A 107 2.63 -12.22 -23.90
N TYR A 108 3.10 -11.58 -22.83
CA TYR A 108 2.26 -10.82 -21.91
C TYR A 108 2.81 -9.41 -21.70
N TRP A 109 1.91 -8.49 -21.35
CA TRP A 109 2.25 -7.10 -21.04
C TRP A 109 1.63 -6.71 -19.70
N PHE A 110 2.47 -6.52 -18.69
CA PHE A 110 2.07 -5.91 -17.43
C PHE A 110 2.01 -4.38 -17.64
N PRO A 111 0.83 -3.74 -17.60
CA PRO A 111 0.70 -2.33 -17.94
C PRO A 111 1.31 -1.43 -16.86
N ALA A 112 1.36 -0.13 -17.16
CA ALA A 112 1.67 0.88 -16.15
C ALA A 112 0.68 0.79 -14.99
N HIS A 113 1.15 1.05 -13.77
CA HIS A 113 0.36 0.88 -12.55
C HIS A 113 0.63 1.99 -11.53
N GLY A 114 -0.43 2.64 -11.05
CA GLY A 114 -0.33 3.65 -10.00
C GLY A 114 -0.65 3.07 -8.62
N PHE A 115 0.23 3.26 -7.65
CA PHE A 115 -0.03 2.96 -6.25
C PHE A 115 -0.67 4.16 -5.56
N GLY A 116 -1.47 3.91 -4.52
CA GLY A 116 -2.04 4.99 -3.70
C GLY A 116 -1.00 5.75 -2.87
N VAL A 117 0.23 5.23 -2.77
CA VAL A 117 1.36 5.83 -2.03
C VAL A 117 2.66 5.67 -2.79
N VAL A 118 3.70 6.37 -2.36
CA VAL A 118 5.07 6.06 -2.77
C VAL A 118 5.50 4.74 -2.15
N VAL A 119 5.78 3.73 -2.98
CA VAL A 119 6.31 2.43 -2.55
C VAL A 119 7.83 2.53 -2.42
N PRO A 120 8.42 2.37 -1.22
CA PRO A 120 9.86 2.53 -1.03
C PRO A 120 10.69 1.51 -1.82
N SER A 121 10.21 0.28 -1.93
CA SER A 121 10.87 -0.81 -2.66
C SER A 121 9.83 -1.66 -3.39
N LEU A 122 9.88 -1.66 -4.72
CA LEU A 122 9.03 -2.47 -5.58
C LEU A 122 9.88 -3.55 -6.27
N THR A 123 9.43 -4.80 -6.19
CA THR A 123 10.02 -5.92 -6.93
C THR A 123 8.99 -6.51 -7.87
N VAL A 124 9.29 -6.56 -9.17
CA VAL A 124 8.45 -7.19 -10.19
C VAL A 124 9.16 -8.46 -10.68
N ILE A 125 8.57 -9.62 -10.40
CA ILE A 125 9.10 -10.93 -10.76
C ILE A 125 8.31 -11.45 -11.95
N THR A 126 9.03 -11.70 -13.04
CA THR A 126 8.54 -12.43 -14.22
C THR A 126 9.13 -13.84 -14.22
N PRO A 127 8.68 -14.77 -15.09
CA PRO A 127 9.32 -16.07 -15.24
C PRO A 127 10.79 -16.00 -15.67
N GLN A 128 11.21 -14.91 -16.30
CA GLN A 128 12.52 -14.76 -16.93
C GLN A 128 13.48 -13.87 -16.12
N ASP A 129 12.94 -12.92 -15.36
CA ASP A 129 13.74 -11.87 -14.72
C ASP A 129 13.08 -11.27 -13.46
N VAL A 130 13.90 -10.63 -12.63
CA VAL A 130 13.51 -9.93 -11.40
C VAL A 130 13.93 -8.47 -11.51
N ASN A 131 12.95 -7.58 -11.60
CA ASN A 131 13.16 -6.15 -11.72
C ASN A 131 12.96 -5.45 -10.36
N HIS A 132 13.87 -4.55 -10.00
CA HIS A 132 13.83 -3.82 -8.74
C HIS A 132 13.74 -2.31 -8.98
N TYR A 133 12.82 -1.68 -8.28
CA TYR A 133 12.57 -0.25 -8.34
C TYR A 133 12.49 0.33 -6.93
N LYS A 134 12.77 1.63 -6.79
CA LYS A 134 12.75 2.34 -5.51
C LYS A 134 11.91 3.59 -5.62
N ASN A 135 11.19 3.91 -4.55
CA ASN A 135 10.36 5.11 -4.40
C ASN A 135 9.40 5.29 -5.60
N VAL A 136 8.59 4.28 -5.86
CA VAL A 136 7.66 4.22 -7.00
C VAL A 136 6.26 4.56 -6.52
N SER A 137 5.73 5.71 -6.93
CA SER A 137 4.28 5.99 -6.85
C SER A 137 3.54 5.48 -8.09
N GLU A 138 4.22 5.49 -9.23
CA GLU A 138 3.70 5.05 -10.52
C GLU A 138 4.78 4.21 -11.20
N PHE A 139 4.43 2.97 -11.52
CA PHE A 139 5.25 2.07 -12.33
C PHE A 139 5.08 2.48 -13.80
N PRO A 140 6.10 3.13 -14.40
CA PRO A 140 5.96 3.73 -15.73
C PRO A 140 6.09 2.68 -16.84
N ASP A 141 5.55 3.02 -18.01
CA ASP A 141 5.75 2.35 -19.31
C ASP A 141 5.38 0.86 -19.43
N GLY A 142 5.02 0.18 -18.35
CA GLY A 142 4.71 -1.25 -18.35
C GLY A 142 5.93 -2.15 -18.55
N LEU A 143 5.71 -3.46 -18.57
CA LEU A 143 6.74 -4.48 -18.72
C LEU A 143 6.23 -5.65 -19.58
N GLY A 144 6.92 -5.92 -20.70
CA GLY A 144 6.71 -7.12 -21.49
C GLY A 144 7.46 -8.32 -20.92
N TYR A 145 6.85 -9.50 -20.96
CA TYR A 145 7.48 -10.76 -20.53
C TYR A 145 6.88 -11.97 -21.24
N PHE A 146 7.52 -13.13 -21.06
CA PHE A 146 7.03 -14.41 -21.60
C PHE A 146 6.74 -15.44 -20.50
N ALA A 147 5.68 -16.23 -20.69
CA ALA A 147 5.25 -17.30 -19.77
C ALA A 147 4.52 -18.47 -20.46
#